data_AF-A0A1G0MTG1-F1
#
_entry.id   AF-A0A1G0MTG1-F1
#
_cell.length_a   1.000
_cell.length_b   1.000
_cell.length_c   1.000
_cell.angle_alpha   90.00
_cell.angle_beta   90.00
_cell.angle_gamma   90.00
#
_symmetry.space_group_name_H-M   'P 1'
#
loop_
_entity.id
_entity.type
_entity.pdbx_description
1 polymer ?
#
loop_
_entity_poly.entity_id
_entity_poly.type
_entity_poly.pdbx_seq_one_letter_code
_entity_poly.pdbx_strand_id
1 'polypeptide(L)'
;MTQDGQKNLQKASLIGRILSMEAFLMVMGIASLVFGIINDLAMNIFWGCVIIPGVFLLHQVRKKDWTKHWQDMEAEHKARLEFHERRKLAEEEARKAAEDEK
;
A
#
# COMPACT_ATOMS: atom_id res chain seq x y z
N MET A 1 14.51 -11.24 -16.04
CA MET A 1 13.69 -10.07 -15.64
C MET A 1 12.47 -10.49 -14.80
N THR A 2 12.59 -11.42 -13.83
CA THR A 2 11.41 -12.04 -13.18
C THR A 2 11.43 -12.08 -11.65
N GLN A 3 12.52 -11.66 -11.00
CA GLN A 3 12.66 -11.77 -9.54
C GLN A 3 12.03 -10.58 -8.78
N ASP A 4 11.93 -9.40 -9.39
CA ASP A 4 11.37 -8.21 -8.74
C ASP A 4 9.83 -8.20 -8.73
N GLY A 5 9.18 -8.80 -9.74
CA GLY A 5 7.71 -8.89 -9.80
C GLY A 5 7.11 -9.75 -8.69
N GLN A 6 7.75 -10.87 -8.34
CA GLN A 6 7.26 -11.76 -7.28
C GLN A 6 7.37 -11.14 -5.88
N LYS A 7 8.41 -10.34 -5.61
CA LYS A 7 8.58 -9.64 -4.33
C LYS A 7 7.48 -8.59 -4.12
N ASN A 8 7.08 -7.89 -5.18
CA ASN A 8 6.02 -6.88 -5.11
C ASN A 8 4.64 -7.50 -4.90
N LEU A 9 4.34 -8.63 -5.54
CA LEU A 9 3.10 -9.38 -5.33
C LEU A 9 2.96 -9.91 -3.89
N GLN A 10 4.04 -10.36 -3.28
CA GLN A 10 4.04 -10.81 -1.88
C GLN A 10 3.78 -9.65 -0.90
N LYS A 11 4.39 -8.49 -1.15
CA LYS A 11 4.16 -7.28 -0.34
C LYS A 11 2.72 -6.81 -0.42
N ALA A 12 2.11 -6.83 -1.62
CA ALA A 12 0.70 -6.49 -1.81
C ALA A 12 -0.24 -7.45 -1.04
N SER A 13 0.05 -8.76 -1.05
CA SER A 13 -0.73 -9.76 -0.32
C SER A 13 -0.64 -9.60 1.21
N LEU A 14 0.55 -9.32 1.74
CA LEU A 14 0.76 -9.06 3.17
C LEU A 14 0.02 -7.80 3.64
N ILE A 15 0.08 -6.74 2.85
CA ILE A 15 -0.65 -5.49 3.13
C ILE A 15 -2.16 -5.67 3.04
N GLY A 16 -2.65 -6.45 2.07
CA GLY A 16 -4.07 -6.81 1.98
C GLY A 16 -4.55 -7.56 3.21
N ARG A 17 -3.70 -8.43 3.78
CA ARG A 17 -4.01 -9.20 4.98
C ARG A 17 -4.05 -8.35 6.25
N ILE A 18 -3.10 -7.44 6.43
CA ILE A 18 -3.11 -6.45 7.54
C ILE A 18 -4.37 -5.59 7.45
N LEU A 19 -4.72 -5.12 6.24
CA LEU A 19 -5.87 -4.26 6.00
C LEU A 19 -7.19 -5.00 6.26
N SER A 20 -7.26 -6.29 5.90
CA SER A 20 -8.41 -7.14 6.20
C SER A 20 -8.58 -7.38 7.71
N MET A 21 -7.50 -7.58 8.46
CA MET A 21 -7.55 -7.73 9.92
C MET A 21 -7.98 -6.43 10.62
N GLU A 22 -7.47 -5.28 10.17
CA GLU A 22 -7.85 -3.97 10.71
C GLU A 22 -9.33 -3.65 10.44
N ALA A 23 -9.82 -3.94 9.24
CA ALA A 23 -11.24 -3.79 8.90
C ALA A 23 -12.12 -4.72 9.74
N PHE A 24 -11.68 -5.95 10.00
CA PHE A 24 -12.39 -6.88 10.86
C PHE A 24 -12.45 -6.39 12.31
N LEU A 25 -11.36 -5.83 12.83
CA LEU A 25 -11.30 -5.20 14.16
C LEU A 25 -12.23 -3.98 14.26
N MET A 26 -12.32 -3.17 13.20
CA MET A 26 -13.27 -2.04 13.14
C MET A 26 -14.71 -2.53 13.25
N VAL A 27 -15.09 -3.54 12.46
CA VAL A 27 -16.44 -4.12 12.48
C VAL A 27 -16.76 -4.73 13.84
N MET A 28 -15.81 -5.46 14.43
CA MET A 28 -15.95 -6.01 15.78
C MET A 28 -16.11 -4.93 16.85
N GLY A 29 -15.34 -3.85 16.78
CA GLY A 29 -15.47 -2.71 17.70
C GLY A 29 -16.84 -2.04 17.63
N ILE A 30 -17.36 -1.84 16.42
CA ILE A 30 -18.71 -1.28 16.21
C ILE A 30 -19.78 -2.24 16.74
N ALA A 31 -19.68 -3.54 16.42
CA ALA A 31 -20.61 -4.55 16.89
C ALA A 31 -20.63 -4.65 18.43
N SER A 32 -19.45 -4.59 19.06
CA SER A 32 -19.30 -4.60 20.52
C SER A 32 -19.94 -3.37 21.17
N LEU A 33 -19.77 -2.17 20.58
CA LEU A 33 -20.39 -0.94 21.06
C LEU A 33 -21.93 -1.02 20.98
N VAL A 34 -22.47 -1.44 19.83
CA VAL A 34 -23.92 -1.56 19.64
C VAL A 34 -24.52 -2.59 20.62
N PHE A 35 -23.85 -3.73 20.79
CA PHE A 35 -24.28 -4.75 21.74
C PHE A 35 -24.21 -4.25 23.20
N GLY A 36 -23.16 -3.50 23.54
CA GLY A 36 -22.99 -2.88 24.86
C GLY A 36 -24.06 -1.86 25.20
N ILE A 37 -24.45 -1.02 24.23
CA ILE A 37 -25.53 -0.02 24.40
C ILE A 37 -26.89 -0.71 24.58
N ILE A 38 -27.17 -1.79 23.84
CA ILE A 38 -28.44 -2.52 23.94
C ILE A 38 -28.57 -3.28 25.28
N ASN A 39 -27.46 -3.84 25.79
CA ASN A 39 -27.45 -4.69 27.00
C ASN A 39 -26.96 -3.97 28.27
N ASP A 40 -26.70 -2.67 28.21
CA ASP A 40 -26.15 -1.83 29.29
C ASP A 40 -24.88 -2.41 29.95
N LEU A 41 -24.04 -3.08 29.14
CA LEU A 41 -22.79 -3.68 29.59
C LEU A 41 -21.67 -2.65 29.51
N ALA A 42 -21.38 -2.01 30.64
CA ALA A 42 -20.32 -1.00 30.77
C ALA A 42 -18.96 -1.45 30.20
N MET A 43 -18.62 -2.74 30.35
CA MET A 43 -17.38 -3.31 29.80
C MET A 43 -17.33 -3.25 28.27
N ASN A 44 -18.44 -3.55 27.59
CA ASN A 44 -18.49 -3.54 26.12
C ASN A 44 -18.49 -2.11 25.55
N ILE A 45 -19.12 -1.17 26.27
CA ILE A 45 -19.08 0.25 25.92
C ILE A 45 -17.66 0.80 26.04
N PHE A 46 -16.93 0.43 27.10
CA PHE A 46 -15.52 0.81 27.28
C PHE A 46 -14.65 0.31 26.12
N TRP A 47 -14.77 -0.97 25.75
CA TRP A 47 -14.02 -1.54 24.62
C TRP A 47 -14.39 -0.88 23.30
N GLY A 48 -15.67 -0.60 23.05
CA GLY A 48 -16.08 0.15 21.85
C GLY A 48 -15.47 1.56 21.81
N CYS A 49 -15.49 2.29 22.92
CA CYS A 49 -14.88 3.62 23.03
C CYS A 49 -13.35 3.61 22.92
N VAL A 50 -12.66 2.51 23.22
CA VAL A 50 -11.20 2.38 23.03
C VAL A 50 -10.85 1.95 21.60
N ILE A 51 -11.61 1.01 21.04
CA ILE A 51 -11.34 0.45 19.71
C ILE A 51 -11.62 1.49 18.62
N ILE A 52 -12.70 2.27 18.72
CA ILE A 52 -13.06 3.27 17.70
C ILE A 52 -11.95 4.32 17.46
N PRO A 53 -11.45 5.06 18.48
CA PRO A 53 -10.37 6.01 18.29
C PRO A 53 -9.03 5.32 17.96
N GLY A 54 -8.77 4.12 18.49
CA GLY A 54 -7.57 3.35 18.14
C GLY A 54 -7.51 3.00 16.65
N VAL A 55 -8.62 2.52 16.09
CA VAL A 55 -8.74 2.23 14.65
C VAL A 55 -8.77 3.52 13.82
N PHE A 56 -9.37 4.60 14.32
CA PHE A 56 -9.38 5.90 13.64
C PHE A 56 -7.96 6.46 13.47
N LEU A 57 -7.12 6.38 14.51
CA LEU A 57 -5.72 6.77 14.45
C LEU A 57 -4.94 5.89 13.47
N LEU A 58 -5.13 4.57 13.50
CA LEU A 58 -4.54 3.63 12.53
C LEU A 58 -4.92 3.99 11.10
N HIS A 59 -6.19 4.31 10.85
CA HIS A 59 -6.68 4.71 9.54
C HIS A 59 -6.06 6.03 9.07
N GLN A 60 -5.88 6.98 9.97
CA GLN A 60 -5.24 8.27 9.66
C GLN A 60 -3.76 8.12 9.34
N VAL A 61 -3.02 7.38 10.17
CA VAL A 61 -1.61 7.06 9.97
C VAL A 61 -1.44 6.31 8.65
N ARG A 62 -2.28 5.32 8.37
CA ARG A 62 -2.29 4.62 7.07
C ARG A 62 -2.52 5.58 5.91
N LYS A 63 -3.56 6.41 5.92
CA LYS A 63 -3.80 7.33 4.80
C LYS A 63 -2.61 8.26 4.56
N LYS A 64 -2.02 8.80 5.62
CA LYS A 64 -0.97 9.81 5.51
C LYS A 64 0.38 9.22 5.10
N ASP A 65 0.75 8.06 5.66
CA ASP A 65 2.03 7.41 5.38
C ASP A 65 2.00 6.60 4.07
N TRP A 66 0.85 6.00 3.74
CA TRP A 66 0.71 5.21 2.52
C TRP A 66 0.76 6.09 1.27
N THR A 67 0.01 7.18 1.22
CA THR A 67 0.00 8.06 0.05
C THR A 67 1.37 8.67 -0.23
N LYS A 68 2.13 8.99 0.81
CA LYS A 68 3.49 9.53 0.66
C LYS A 68 4.49 8.49 0.16
N HIS A 69 4.41 7.25 0.67
CA HIS A 69 5.24 6.13 0.19
C HIS A 69 4.96 5.75 -1.27
N TRP A 70 3.70 5.83 -1.71
CA TRP A 70 3.36 5.55 -3.11
C TRP A 70 3.85 6.63 -4.07
N GLN A 71 3.79 7.91 -3.66
CA GLN A 71 4.34 9.00 -4.46
C GLN A 71 5.87 8.89 -4.64
N ASP A 72 6.59 8.53 -3.58
CA ASP A 72 8.04 8.30 -3.67
C ASP A 72 8.38 7.10 -4.57
N MET A 73 7.63 6.00 -4.44
CA MET A 73 7.83 4.82 -5.29
C MET A 73 7.51 5.09 -6.76
N GLU A 74 6.46 5.84 -7.08
CA GLU A 74 6.15 6.21 -8.46
C GLU A 74 7.23 7.11 -9.07
N ALA A 75 7.79 8.03 -8.28
CA ALA A 75 8.88 8.91 -8.71
C ALA A 75 10.16 8.12 -9.03
N GLU A 76 10.56 7.18 -8.18
CA GLU A 76 11.71 6.31 -8.44
C GLU A 76 11.47 5.39 -9.65
N HIS A 77 10.26 4.83 -9.77
CA HIS A 77 9.94 3.90 -10.84
C HIS A 77 9.94 4.61 -12.21
N LYS A 78 9.43 5.84 -12.26
CA LYS A 78 9.46 6.67 -13.46
C LYS A 78 10.89 7.03 -13.86
N ALA A 79 11.73 7.44 -12.91
CA ALA A 79 13.14 7.76 -13.17
C ALA A 79 13.93 6.54 -13.71
N ARG A 80 13.65 5.34 -13.20
CA ARG A 80 14.26 4.10 -13.71
C ARG A 80 13.83 3.79 -15.14
N LEU A 81 12.56 3.93 -15.45
CA LEU A 81 12.01 3.66 -16.78
C LEU A 81 12.63 4.60 -17.82
N GLU A 82 12.70 5.89 -17.51
CA GLU A 82 13.30 6.91 -18.39
C GLU A 82 14.79 6.63 -18.65
N PHE A 83 15.54 6.18 -17.64
CA PHE A 83 16.95 5.82 -17.83
C PHE A 83 17.13 4.61 -18.74
N HIS A 84 16.28 3.59 -18.60
CA HIS A 84 16.30 2.42 -19.46
C HIS A 84 15.89 2.74 -20.89
N GLU A 85 14.90 3.62 -21.08
CA GLU A 85 14.43 4.04 -22.39
C GLU A 85 15.51 4.83 -23.14
N ARG A 86 16.18 5.78 -22.47
CA ARG A 86 17.33 6.51 -23.04
C ARG A 86 18.47 5.59 -23.46
N ARG A 87 18.78 4.57 -22.65
CA ARG A 87 19.82 3.59 -22.99
C ARG A 87 19.46 2.75 -24.22
N LYS A 88 18.21 2.30 -24.32
CA LYS A 88 17.74 1.55 -25.49
C LYS A 88 17.78 2.39 -26.75
N LEU A 89 17.35 3.65 -26.67
CA LEU A 89 17.40 4.58 -27.80
C LEU A 89 18.85 4.83 -28.26
N ALA A 90 19.78 5.05 -27.33
CA ALA A 90 21.20 5.22 -27.64
C ALA A 90 21.84 3.96 -28.25
N GLU A 91 21.48 2.76 -27.76
CA GLU A 91 21.93 1.50 -28.37
C GLU A 91 21.35 1.30 -29.77
N GLU A 92 20.09 1.67 -30.00
CA GLU A 92 19.43 1.55 -31.30
C GLU A 92 19.98 2.56 -32.32
N GLU A 93 20.28 3.79 -31.90
CA GLU A 93 20.95 4.81 -32.71
C GLU A 93 22.38 4.38 -33.06
N ALA A 94 23.14 3.84 -32.11
CA ALA A 94 24.48 3.31 -32.36
C ALA A 94 24.46 2.13 -33.34
N ARG A 95 23.44 1.27 -33.26
CA ARG A 95 23.27 0.15 -34.20
C ARG A 95 22.96 0.62 -35.61
N LYS A 96 22.06 1.60 -35.77
CA LYS A 96 21.72 2.19 -37.07
C LYS A 96 22.92 2.90 -37.71
N ALA A 97 23.68 3.67 -36.92
CA ALA A 97 24.90 4.32 -37.40
C ALA A 97 25.97 3.31 -37.88
N ALA A 98 26.09 2.15 -37.22
CA ALA A 98 26.98 1.08 -37.63
C ALA A 98 26.49 0.27 -38.85
N GLU A 99 25.17 0.26 -39.11
CA GLU A 99 24.56 -0.32 -40.31
C GLU A 99 24.70 0.62 -41.53
N ASP A 100 24.66 1.94 -41.33
CA ASP A 100 24.82 2.95 -42.41
C ASP A 100 26.29 3.16 -42.85
N GLU A 101 27.28 2.76 -42.04
CA GLU A 101 28.73 2.86 -42.36
C GLU A 101 29.26 1.66 -43.17
N LYS A 102 28.46 0.60 -43.37
CA LYS A 102 28.84 -0.63 -44.09
C LYS A 102 28.33 -0.68 -45.53
#